data_AF-A0A354SE34-F1
#
_entry.id   AF-A0A354SE34-F1
#
_cell.length_a   1.000
_cell.length_b   1.000
_cell.length_c   1.000
_cell.angle_alpha   90.00
_cell.angle_beta   90.00
_cell.angle_gamma   90.00
#
_symmetry.space_group_name_H-M   'P 1'
#
loop_
_entity.id
_entity.type
_entity.pdbx_description
1 polymer ?
#
loop_
_entity_poly.entity_id
_entity_poly.type
_entity_poly.pdbx_seq_one_letter_code
_entity_poly.pdbx_strand_id
1 'polypeptide(L)'
;DTAMVCVSPVGEKLSELLALSTLAHELGHAVFDAPGWIMDGGKGPGLFDALEPVVQRAYRTTTPDSEHLAKVPTAPSAAMATEVHFAELRANEFMGSLLVPRKLLSTAAEELASEYNVSIHRGPSLDPEIPGTSMQLAASDAADMELLQRALALRFGVNPRFVQVRLQRYGLIRPENAVR
;
A
#
# COMPACT_ATOMS: atom_id res chain seq x y z
N ASP A 1 23.78 0.63 -13.15
CA ASP A 1 23.10 1.43 -12.12
C ASP A 1 22.35 0.55 -11.16
N THR A 2 22.30 0.94 -9.89
CA THR A 2 21.74 0.12 -8.80
C THR A 2 20.96 0.99 -7.84
N ALA A 3 19.73 0.58 -7.50
CA ALA A 3 18.98 1.15 -6.39
C ALA A 3 19.16 0.27 -5.15
N MET A 4 19.41 0.87 -3.99
CA MET A 4 19.55 0.17 -2.72
C MET A 4 18.39 0.56 -1.81
N VAL A 5 17.66 -0.44 -1.32
CA VAL A 5 16.59 -0.25 -0.33
C VAL A 5 17.12 -0.59 1.04
N CYS A 6 16.97 0.33 1.99
CA CYS A 6 17.42 0.17 3.38
C CYS A 6 16.23 0.34 4.33
N VAL A 7 16.07 -0.60 5.25
CA VAL A 7 15.04 -0.56 6.29
C VAL A 7 15.72 -0.71 7.64
N SER A 8 15.26 0.07 8.61
CA SER A 8 15.74 -0.03 9.99
C SER A 8 15.51 -1.44 10.55
N PRO A 9 16.46 -1.99 11.32
CA PRO A 9 16.30 -3.31 11.91
C PRO A 9 15.13 -3.33 12.90
N VAL A 10 14.48 -4.49 13.02
CA VAL A 10 13.44 -4.75 14.03
C VAL A 10 14.04 -4.59 15.42
N GLY A 11 13.31 -3.94 16.33
CA GLY A 11 13.75 -3.68 17.69
C GLY A 11 12.65 -3.02 18.52
N GLU A 12 13.02 -2.45 19.68
CA GLU A 12 12.05 -1.87 20.63
C GLU A 12 11.13 -0.79 20.01
N LYS A 13 11.61 -0.08 18.98
CA LYS A 13 10.87 1.02 18.33
C LYS A 13 10.16 0.60 17.05
N LEU A 14 10.49 -0.56 16.48
CA LEU A 14 10.02 -0.96 15.15
C LEU A 14 9.64 -2.43 15.16
N SER A 15 8.34 -2.69 15.04
CA SER A 15 7.78 -4.05 15.00
C SER A 15 8.06 -4.72 13.65
N GLU A 16 8.01 -6.05 13.61
CA GLU A 16 8.18 -6.83 12.37
C GLU A 16 7.16 -6.43 11.30
N LEU A 17 5.89 -6.21 11.68
CA LEU A 17 4.84 -5.80 10.76
C LEU A 17 5.09 -4.40 10.16
N LEU A 18 5.65 -3.49 10.96
CA LEU A 18 6.02 -2.16 10.49
C LEU A 18 7.23 -2.24 9.57
N ALA A 19 8.24 -3.06 9.91
CA ALA A 19 9.40 -3.32 9.05
C ALA A 19 8.99 -3.85 7.67
N LEU A 20 8.07 -4.82 7.65
CA LEU A 20 7.56 -5.43 6.42
C LEU A 20 6.82 -4.40 5.56
N SER A 21 5.97 -3.58 6.19
CA SER A 21 5.20 -2.53 5.50
C SER A 21 6.14 -1.47 4.92
N THR A 22 7.12 -1.00 5.70
CA THR A 22 8.16 -0.07 5.24
C THR A 22 8.97 -0.66 4.09
N LEU A 23 9.43 -1.91 4.19
CA LEU A 23 10.17 -2.56 3.11
C LEU A 23 9.36 -2.59 1.80
N ALA A 24 8.10 -3.00 1.88
CA ALA A 24 7.22 -3.05 0.71
C ALA A 24 6.92 -1.67 0.12
N HIS A 25 6.81 -0.64 0.96
CA HIS A 25 6.69 0.75 0.53
C HIS A 25 7.95 1.24 -0.21
N GLU A 26 9.13 1.01 0.36
CA GLU A 26 10.41 1.41 -0.27
C GLU A 26 10.68 0.62 -1.56
N LEU A 27 10.24 -0.64 -1.65
CA LEU A 27 10.24 -1.39 -2.92
C LEU A 27 9.36 -0.71 -3.97
N GLY A 28 8.24 -0.09 -3.58
CA GLY A 28 7.42 0.71 -4.48
C GLY A 28 8.19 1.87 -5.10
N HIS A 29 8.93 2.63 -4.29
CA HIS A 29 9.83 3.67 -4.79
C HIS A 29 10.92 3.12 -5.70
N ALA A 30 11.53 1.99 -5.33
CA ALA A 30 12.55 1.36 -6.15
C ALA A 30 12.03 0.92 -7.53
N VAL A 31 10.77 0.50 -7.62
CA VAL A 31 10.14 0.08 -8.88
C VAL A 31 9.72 1.27 -9.74
N PHE A 32 9.08 2.28 -9.15
CA PHE A 32 8.41 3.34 -9.93
C PHE A 32 9.20 4.65 -10.03
N ASP A 33 10.03 4.98 -9.05
CA ASP A 33 10.68 6.29 -8.97
C ASP A 33 12.19 6.19 -9.23
N ALA A 34 12.86 5.13 -8.75
CA ALA A 34 14.30 4.96 -8.92
C ALA A 34 14.79 4.93 -10.39
N PRO A 35 14.06 4.36 -11.37
CA PRO A 35 14.47 4.46 -12.78
C PRO A 35 14.59 5.91 -13.26
N GLY A 36 13.69 6.79 -12.83
CA GLY A 36 13.76 8.23 -13.13
C GLY A 36 14.98 8.88 -12.47
N TRP A 37 15.22 8.59 -11.19
CA TRP A 37 16.37 9.11 -10.46
C TRP A 37 17.70 8.66 -11.05
N ILE A 38 17.78 7.42 -11.53
CA ILE A 38 18.96 6.88 -12.22
C ILE A 38 19.20 7.62 -13.54
N MET A 39 18.16 7.82 -14.35
CA MET A 39 18.30 8.57 -15.60
C MET A 39 18.68 10.03 -15.38
N ASP A 40 18.13 10.67 -14.35
CA ASP A 40 18.48 12.05 -13.98
C ASP A 40 19.91 12.15 -13.44
N GLY A 41 20.37 11.17 -12.66
CA GLY A 41 21.76 11.07 -12.22
C GLY A 41 22.75 10.67 -13.32
N GLY A 42 22.26 10.07 -14.41
CA GLY A 42 23.04 9.74 -15.60
C GLY A 42 23.19 10.90 -16.58
N LYS A 43 22.45 12.01 -16.40
CA LYS A 43 22.70 13.26 -17.12
C LYS A 43 24.05 13.78 -16.63
N GLY A 44 25.07 13.63 -17.48
CA GLY A 44 26.43 14.05 -17.17
C GLY A 44 26.55 15.52 -16.75
N PRO A 45 27.73 15.94 -16.26
CA PRO A 45 27.97 17.32 -15.85
C PRO A 45 27.49 18.30 -16.92
N GLY A 46 26.86 19.41 -16.51
CA GLY A 46 26.52 20.48 -17.43
C GLY A 46 27.77 20.96 -18.19
N LEU A 47 27.59 21.74 -19.26
CA LEU A 47 28.68 22.23 -20.11
C LEU A 47 29.82 22.94 -19.33
N PHE A 48 29.56 23.35 -18.08
CA PHE A 48 30.48 24.06 -17.20
C PHE A 48 30.83 23.31 -15.90
N ASP A 49 30.37 22.08 -15.71
CA ASP A 49 30.63 21.30 -14.50
C ASP A 49 31.89 20.44 -14.62
N ALA A 50 32.57 20.22 -13.49
CA ALA A 50 33.85 19.52 -13.43
C ALA A 50 33.72 18.03 -13.85
N LEU A 51 34.67 17.56 -14.67
CA LEU A 51 34.74 16.21 -15.27
C LEU A 51 35.09 15.07 -14.30
N GLU A 52 34.99 15.28 -12.99
CA GLU A 52 35.27 14.23 -12.00
C GLU A 52 34.18 13.14 -12.08
N PRO A 53 34.54 11.84 -12.13
CA PRO A 53 33.57 10.75 -12.14
C PRO A 53 32.93 10.61 -10.75
N VAL A 54 31.95 11.46 -10.46
CA VAL A 54 31.17 11.37 -9.24
C VAL A 54 30.15 10.26 -9.44
N VAL A 55 30.27 9.17 -8.68
CA VAL A 55 29.18 8.19 -8.55
C VAL A 55 28.00 8.91 -7.91
N GLN A 56 27.05 9.35 -8.74
CA GLN A 56 25.91 10.13 -8.27
C GLN A 56 24.97 9.22 -7.48
N ARG A 57 25.00 9.38 -6.16
CA ARG A 57 24.16 8.64 -5.22
C ARG A 57 23.00 9.53 -4.79
N ALA A 58 21.80 9.22 -5.26
CA ALA A 58 20.57 9.82 -4.73
C ALA A 58 20.12 9.03 -3.50
N TYR A 59 20.01 9.71 -2.35
CA TYR A 59 19.44 9.15 -1.13
C TYR A 59 18.08 9.79 -0.89
N ARG A 60 17.05 8.97 -0.65
CA ARG A 60 15.73 9.42 -0.22
C ARG A 60 15.30 8.55 0.95
N THR A 61 15.01 9.18 2.08
CA THR A 61 14.55 8.52 3.31
C THR A 61 13.09 8.92 3.53
N THR A 62 12.17 7.96 3.57
CA THR A 62 10.72 8.26 3.46
C THR A 62 9.86 7.86 4.66
N THR A 63 10.29 7.01 5.59
CA THR A 63 9.45 6.71 6.78
C THR A 63 10.26 6.63 8.09
N PRO A 64 10.27 7.69 8.92
CA PRO A 64 10.86 7.64 10.25
C PRO A 64 9.96 6.96 11.31
N ASP A 65 8.63 6.95 11.14
CA ASP A 65 7.68 6.43 12.14
C ASP A 65 6.30 6.00 11.54
N SER A 66 5.45 5.39 12.37
CA SER A 66 4.10 4.96 12.00
C SER A 66 3.12 6.11 11.74
N GLU A 67 3.40 7.32 12.24
CA GLU A 67 2.57 8.51 12.01
C GLU A 67 2.76 9.07 10.60
N HIS A 68 3.95 8.90 10.02
CA HIS A 68 4.24 9.27 8.63
C HIS A 68 3.40 8.50 7.61
N LEU A 69 3.00 7.25 7.91
CA LEU A 69 2.10 6.45 7.05
C LEU A 69 0.65 6.97 7.06
N ALA A 70 0.28 7.77 8.07
CA ALA A 70 -1.08 8.30 8.25
C ALA A 70 -1.21 9.79 7.84
N LYS A 71 -0.10 10.50 7.61
CA LYS A 71 -0.09 11.94 7.33
C LYS A 71 -0.18 12.25 5.83
N VAL A 72 -0.99 13.25 5.49
CA VAL A 72 -0.95 13.93 4.18
C VAL A 72 0.24 14.91 4.20
N PRO A 73 1.15 14.92 3.20
CA PRO A 73 2.34 15.77 3.22
C PRO A 73 2.01 17.27 3.21
N THR A 74 2.66 18.05 4.06
CA THR A 74 2.72 19.53 4.01
C THR A 74 4.04 19.99 3.38
N ALA A 75 4.00 21.11 2.63
CA ALA A 75 4.59 21.23 1.28
C ALA A 75 6.04 21.79 1.14
N PRO A 76 6.84 21.29 0.17
CA PRO A 76 7.81 22.07 -0.63
C PRO A 76 7.14 22.80 -1.82
N SER A 77 7.88 23.36 -2.79
CA SER A 77 7.33 24.02 -4.01
C SER A 77 6.12 23.24 -4.57
N ALA A 78 5.01 23.91 -4.91
CA ALA A 78 3.72 23.24 -5.17
C ALA A 78 3.81 22.09 -6.21
N ALA A 79 4.64 22.21 -7.23
CA ALA A 79 4.89 21.15 -8.21
C ALA A 79 5.73 19.99 -7.64
N MET A 80 6.83 20.29 -6.93
CA MET A 80 7.66 19.26 -6.29
C MET A 80 6.92 18.56 -5.14
N ALA A 81 6.08 19.29 -4.39
CA ALA A 81 5.20 18.73 -3.37
C ALA A 81 4.19 17.76 -3.97
N THR A 82 3.69 18.08 -5.17
CA THR A 82 2.73 17.23 -5.90
C THR A 82 3.39 15.96 -6.42
N GLU A 83 4.59 16.04 -7.01
CA GLU A 83 5.31 14.84 -7.49
C GLU A 83 5.73 13.91 -6.34
N VAL A 84 6.25 14.49 -5.25
CA VAL A 84 6.55 13.75 -4.02
C VAL A 84 5.26 13.09 -3.51
N HIS A 85 4.16 13.83 -3.42
CA HIS A 85 2.88 13.28 -2.96
C HIS A 85 2.38 12.12 -3.84
N PHE A 86 2.48 12.23 -5.16
CA PHE A 86 2.09 11.14 -6.06
C PHE A 86 3.02 9.92 -5.94
N ALA A 87 4.32 10.12 -5.75
CA ALA A 87 5.26 9.03 -5.49
C ALA A 87 4.89 8.27 -4.21
N GLU A 88 4.60 8.98 -3.11
CA GLU A 88 4.15 8.37 -1.85
C GLU A 88 2.82 7.60 -2.03
N LEU A 89 1.85 8.17 -2.77
CA LEU A 89 0.58 7.50 -3.06
C LEU A 89 0.79 6.21 -3.88
N ARG A 90 1.68 6.24 -4.89
CA ARG A 90 2.01 5.07 -5.69
C ARG A 90 2.71 4.00 -4.85
N ALA A 91 3.69 4.38 -4.03
CA ALA A 91 4.38 3.46 -3.14
C ALA A 91 3.41 2.80 -2.15
N ASN A 92 2.47 3.57 -1.59
CA ASN A 92 1.42 3.04 -0.71
C ASN A 92 0.46 2.07 -1.42
N GLU A 93 0.06 2.34 -2.67
CA GLU A 93 -0.81 1.43 -3.42
C GLU A 93 -0.06 0.16 -3.88
N PHE A 94 1.22 0.30 -4.25
CA PHE A 94 2.09 -0.83 -4.53
C PHE A 94 2.27 -1.72 -3.30
N MET A 95 2.66 -1.14 -2.17
CA MET A 95 2.77 -1.84 -0.88
C MET A 95 1.46 -2.58 -0.55
N GLY A 96 0.33 -1.90 -0.68
CA GLY A 96 -0.99 -2.47 -0.42
C GLY A 96 -1.29 -3.70 -1.28
N SER A 97 -1.06 -3.59 -2.59
CA SER A 97 -1.31 -4.67 -3.56
C SER A 97 -0.28 -5.80 -3.52
N LEU A 98 0.94 -5.52 -3.08
CA LEU A 98 1.98 -6.52 -2.88
C LEU A 98 1.72 -7.37 -1.63
N LEU A 99 1.45 -6.72 -0.49
CA LEU A 99 1.26 -7.41 0.79
C LEU A 99 -0.11 -8.10 0.89
N VAL A 100 -1.16 -7.49 0.34
CA VAL A 100 -2.51 -8.03 0.39
C VAL A 100 -3.15 -7.96 -1.00
N PRO A 101 -2.81 -8.90 -1.91
CA PRO A 101 -3.31 -8.88 -3.28
C PRO A 101 -4.83 -9.05 -3.33
N ARG A 102 -5.51 -8.23 -4.15
CA ARG A 102 -6.99 -8.22 -4.25
C ARG A 102 -7.61 -9.59 -4.43
N LYS A 103 -7.10 -10.39 -5.39
CA LYS A 103 -7.67 -11.72 -5.68
C LYS A 103 -7.57 -12.65 -4.46
N LEU A 104 -6.41 -12.66 -3.81
CA LEU A 104 -6.17 -13.47 -2.62
C LEU A 104 -7.04 -13.00 -1.45
N LEU A 105 -7.16 -11.68 -1.26
CA LEU A 105 -8.02 -11.11 -0.21
C LEU A 105 -9.49 -11.45 -0.44
N SER A 106 -9.98 -11.33 -1.67
CA SER A 106 -11.36 -11.68 -2.02
C SER A 106 -11.63 -13.15 -1.75
N THR A 107 -10.77 -14.06 -2.21
CA THR A 107 -10.92 -15.50 -1.95
C THR A 107 -10.88 -15.82 -0.46
N ALA A 108 -9.92 -15.25 0.29
CA ALA A 108 -9.83 -15.47 1.73
C ALA A 108 -11.05 -14.93 2.48
N ALA A 109 -11.59 -13.78 2.06
CA ALA A 109 -12.80 -13.23 2.65
C ALA A 109 -14.02 -14.11 2.34
N GLU A 110 -14.14 -14.64 1.12
CA GLU A 110 -15.21 -15.57 0.75
C GLU A 110 -15.17 -16.85 1.59
N GLU A 111 -13.99 -17.41 1.82
CA GLU A 111 -13.79 -18.62 2.62
C GLU A 111 -14.18 -18.42 4.10
N LEU A 112 -13.89 -17.24 4.67
CA LEU A 112 -14.05 -16.98 6.10
C LEU A 112 -15.36 -16.29 6.48
N ALA A 113 -16.08 -15.68 5.53
CA ALA A 113 -17.20 -14.78 5.85
C ALA A 113 -18.28 -15.44 6.73
N SER A 114 -18.67 -16.68 6.43
CA SER A 114 -19.71 -17.38 7.19
C SER A 114 -19.31 -17.74 8.62
N GLU A 115 -18.01 -17.92 8.89
CA GLU A 115 -17.50 -18.21 10.23
C GLU A 115 -17.66 -17.01 11.17
N TYR A 116 -17.64 -15.80 10.60
CA TYR A 116 -17.70 -14.53 11.34
C TYR A 116 -19.02 -13.79 11.13
N ASN A 117 -20.11 -14.49 10.79
CA ASN A 117 -21.44 -13.89 10.55
C ASN A 117 -21.46 -12.75 9.52
N VAL A 118 -20.51 -12.76 8.57
CA VAL A 118 -20.44 -11.77 7.50
C VAL A 118 -21.12 -12.33 6.25
N SER A 119 -22.05 -11.56 5.71
CA SER A 119 -22.74 -11.87 4.46
C SER A 119 -21.97 -11.37 3.24
N ILE A 120 -22.07 -12.13 2.14
CA ILE A 120 -21.45 -11.79 0.85
C ILE A 120 -22.55 -11.45 -0.14
N HIS A 121 -22.53 -10.22 -0.66
CA HIS A 121 -23.38 -9.76 -1.74
C HIS A 121 -22.58 -9.70 -3.03
N ARG A 122 -22.98 -10.49 -4.02
CA ARG A 122 -22.40 -10.41 -5.36
C ARG A 122 -23.23 -9.50 -6.25
N GLY A 123 -22.55 -8.78 -7.14
CA GLY A 123 -23.23 -7.92 -8.11
C GLY A 123 -24.10 -8.70 -9.10
N PRO A 124 -24.97 -7.99 -9.84
CA PRO A 124 -25.75 -8.61 -10.89
C PRO A 124 -24.83 -9.20 -11.96
N SER A 125 -25.25 -10.33 -12.52
CA SER A 125 -24.62 -10.95 -13.68
C SER A 125 -25.59 -10.96 -14.85
N LEU A 126 -25.04 -10.89 -16.06
CA LEU A 126 -25.81 -11.09 -17.29
C LEU A 126 -26.15 -12.57 -17.51
N ASP A 127 -25.38 -13.47 -16.89
CA ASP A 127 -25.57 -14.91 -16.92
C ASP A 127 -26.09 -15.39 -15.54
N PRO A 128 -27.28 -16.01 -15.45
CA PRO A 128 -27.82 -16.52 -14.19
C PRO A 128 -26.95 -17.61 -13.53
N GLU A 129 -26.14 -18.33 -14.29
CA GLU A 129 -25.30 -19.42 -13.78
C GLU A 129 -23.94 -18.93 -13.27
N ILE A 130 -23.55 -17.69 -13.63
CA ILE A 130 -22.27 -17.10 -13.26
C ILE A 130 -22.51 -15.93 -12.32
N PRO A 131 -22.00 -15.96 -11.08
CA PRO A 131 -22.12 -14.81 -10.19
C PRO A 131 -21.39 -13.56 -10.73
N GLY A 132 -21.93 -12.37 -10.46
CA GLY A 132 -21.30 -11.12 -10.87
C GLY A 132 -19.88 -10.98 -10.29
N THR A 133 -19.04 -10.25 -11.02
CA THR A 133 -17.61 -10.09 -10.67
C THR A 133 -17.37 -9.16 -9.48
N SER A 134 -18.37 -8.34 -9.10
CA SER A 134 -18.27 -7.51 -7.90
C SER A 134 -18.73 -8.28 -6.66
N MET A 135 -18.02 -8.04 -5.56
CA MET A 135 -18.29 -8.63 -4.25
C MET A 135 -18.33 -7.52 -3.21
N GLN A 136 -19.34 -7.53 -2.36
CA GLN A 136 -19.44 -6.68 -1.17
C GLN A 136 -19.68 -7.55 0.06
N LEU A 137 -18.96 -7.25 1.13
CA LEU A 137 -19.09 -7.86 2.45
C LEU A 137 -19.98 -6.95 3.30
N ALA A 138 -20.94 -7.54 4.01
CA ALA A 138 -21.80 -6.82 4.94
C ALA A 138 -21.98 -7.65 6.22
N ALA A 139 -21.80 -7.01 7.36
CA ALA A 139 -22.09 -7.60 8.67
C ALA A 139 -23.21 -6.80 9.34
N SER A 140 -24.03 -7.47 10.15
CA SER A 140 -25.07 -6.81 10.95
C SER A 140 -24.50 -6.15 12.20
N ASP A 141 -23.40 -6.69 12.74
CA ASP A 141 -22.62 -6.13 13.84
C ASP A 141 -21.23 -5.68 13.34
N ALA A 142 -20.75 -4.54 13.84
CA ALA A 142 -19.40 -4.07 13.58
C ALA A 142 -18.34 -5.00 14.19
N ALA A 143 -18.65 -5.66 15.32
CA ALA A 143 -17.75 -6.60 15.97
C ALA A 143 -17.45 -7.83 15.10
N ASP A 144 -18.46 -8.37 14.41
CA ASP A 144 -18.34 -9.49 13.47
C ASP A 144 -17.38 -9.14 12.31
N MET A 145 -17.54 -7.94 11.74
CA MET A 145 -16.63 -7.43 10.70
C MET A 145 -15.20 -7.23 11.21
N GLU A 146 -15.04 -6.75 12.45
CA GLU A 146 -13.71 -6.59 13.07
C GLU A 146 -13.02 -7.95 13.28
N LEU A 147 -13.76 -8.98 13.71
CA LEU A 147 -13.23 -10.33 13.86
C LEU A 147 -12.76 -10.92 12.51
N LEU A 148 -13.56 -10.76 11.44
CA LEU A 148 -13.15 -11.14 10.09
C LEU A 148 -11.87 -10.42 9.66
N GLN A 149 -11.78 -9.11 9.89
CA GLN A 149 -10.59 -8.32 9.55
C GLN A 149 -9.35 -8.79 10.31
N ARG A 150 -9.47 -9.16 11.59
CA ARG A 150 -8.39 -9.74 12.39
C ARG A 150 -7.95 -11.11 11.85
N ALA A 151 -8.89 -11.98 11.48
CA ALA A 151 -8.59 -13.29 10.91
C ALA A 151 -7.86 -13.18 9.56
N LEU A 152 -8.32 -12.27 8.69
CA LEU A 152 -7.65 -11.97 7.43
C LEU A 152 -6.25 -11.41 7.66
N ALA A 153 -6.10 -10.48 8.61
CA ALA A 153 -4.80 -9.88 8.94
C ALA A 153 -3.79 -10.91 9.43
N LEU A 154 -4.23 -11.87 10.25
CA LEU A 154 -3.42 -13.00 10.66
C LEU A 154 -2.96 -13.83 9.44
N ARG A 155 -3.87 -14.12 8.50
CA ARG A 155 -3.56 -14.91 7.29
C ARG A 155 -2.56 -14.22 6.36
N PHE A 156 -2.61 -12.89 6.25
CA PHE A 156 -1.70 -12.12 5.41
C PHE A 156 -0.43 -11.65 6.14
N GLY A 157 -0.32 -11.85 7.46
CA GLY A 157 0.82 -11.38 8.24
C GLY A 157 0.94 -9.86 8.25
N VAL A 158 -0.18 -9.15 8.36
CA VAL A 158 -0.24 -7.67 8.38
C VAL A 158 -1.08 -7.17 9.55
N ASN A 159 -1.09 -5.84 9.77
CA ASN A 159 -1.93 -5.24 10.80
C ASN A 159 -3.43 -5.28 10.38
N PRO A 160 -4.39 -5.53 11.31
CA PRO A 160 -5.83 -5.47 11.02
C PRO A 160 -6.29 -4.19 10.31
N ARG A 161 -5.75 -3.02 10.70
CA ARG A 161 -6.05 -1.75 10.05
C ARG A 161 -5.62 -1.73 8.58
N PHE A 162 -4.54 -2.43 8.23
CA PHE A 162 -4.08 -2.58 6.85
C PHE A 162 -5.11 -3.33 6.01
N VAL A 163 -5.63 -4.45 6.52
CA VAL A 163 -6.69 -5.21 5.85
C VAL A 163 -7.95 -4.38 5.69
N GLN A 164 -8.37 -3.64 6.71
CA GLN A 164 -9.53 -2.74 6.61
C GLN A 164 -9.38 -1.74 5.45
N VAL A 165 -8.23 -1.06 5.37
CA VAL A 165 -7.92 -0.13 4.26
C VAL A 165 -7.97 -0.84 2.91
N ARG A 166 -7.48 -2.07 2.82
CA ARG A 166 -7.49 -2.86 1.58
C ARG A 166 -8.87 -3.34 1.16
N LEU A 167 -9.70 -3.79 2.10
CA LEU A 167 -11.10 -4.12 1.84
C LEU A 167 -11.85 -2.89 1.29
N GLN A 168 -11.63 -1.70 1.85
CA GLN A 168 -12.23 -0.45 1.35
C GLN A 168 -11.70 -0.10 -0.05
N ARG A 169 -10.38 -0.12 -0.24
CA ARG A 169 -9.74 0.25 -1.51
C ARG A 169 -10.09 -0.69 -2.67
N TYR A 170 -10.33 -1.97 -2.39
CA TYR A 170 -10.84 -2.91 -3.38
C TYR A 170 -12.35 -2.89 -3.55
N GLY A 171 -13.07 -2.06 -2.78
CA GLY A 171 -14.52 -1.93 -2.85
C GLY A 171 -15.28 -3.13 -2.28
N LEU A 172 -14.63 -3.91 -1.41
CA LEU A 172 -15.23 -5.06 -0.74
C LEU A 172 -16.05 -4.65 0.48
N ILE A 173 -15.72 -3.53 1.12
CA ILE A 173 -16.55 -2.90 2.14
C ILE A 173 -16.74 -1.43 1.80
N ARG A 174 -17.84 -0.84 2.28
CA ARG A 174 -18.07 0.58 2.12
C ARG A 174 -17.15 1.36 3.06
N PRO A 175 -16.62 2.52 2.63
CA PRO A 175 -15.99 3.43 3.56
C PRO A 175 -17.06 3.96 4.52
N GLU A 176 -16.70 4.11 5.80
CA GLU A 176 -17.60 4.54 6.88
C GLU A 176 -18.27 5.90 6.61
N ASN A 177 -17.74 6.68 5.66
CA ASN A 177 -18.23 8.00 5.25
C ASN A 177 -19.04 8.03 3.92
N ALA A 178 -19.42 6.88 3.36
CA ALA A 178 -20.27 6.85 2.16
C ALA A 178 -21.75 7.10 2.54
N VAL A 179 -22.11 8.38 2.73
CA VAL A 179 -23.51 8.81 2.82
C VAL A 179 -24.20 8.53 1.47
N ARG A 180 -25.43 7.99 1.53
CA ARG A 180 -26.31 7.72 0.38
C ARG A 180 -26.84 9.01 -0.22
#